data_AF-A0A8T3XFR0-F1
#
_entry.id   AF-A0A8T3XFR0-F1
#
_cell.length_a   1.000
_cell.length_b   1.000
_cell.length_c   1.000
_cell.angle_alpha   90.00
_cell.angle_beta   90.00
_cell.angle_gamma   90.00
#
_symmetry.space_group_name_H-M   'P 1'
#
loop_
_entity.id
_entity.type
_entity.pdbx_description
1 polymer ?
#
loop_
_entity_poly.entity_id
_entity_poly.type
_entity_poly.pdbx_seq_one_letter_code
_entity_poly.pdbx_strand_id
1 'polypeptide(L)'
;MKCAKAQSSAEFFMLVGLAFISVIFFVAASANEAKEFRAEKEFFLVKDMALKLQKEINIAAYVENGYERKFNLPSKLEGILDYSIVLGNSTITVNSSKVEFSVAIPHITGNFTKGSNRIEKISNQVYVNQ
;
A
#
# COMPACT_ATOMS: atom_id res chain seq x y z
N MET A 1 -34.26 25.10 -51.10
CA MET A 1 -33.02 24.52 -50.54
C MET A 1 -32.67 25.08 -49.14
N LYS A 2 -33.64 25.17 -48.21
CA LYS A 2 -33.44 25.73 -46.85
C LYS A 2 -33.37 24.67 -45.73
N CYS A 3 -33.90 23.47 -45.94
CA CYS A 3 -33.95 22.42 -44.91
C CYS A 3 -32.69 21.53 -44.81
N ALA A 4 -31.85 21.48 -45.86
CA ALA A 4 -30.68 20.60 -45.89
C ALA A 4 -29.60 20.96 -44.86
N LYS A 5 -29.42 22.26 -44.57
CA LYS A 5 -28.45 22.71 -43.56
C LYS A 5 -28.86 22.34 -42.14
N ALA A 6 -30.15 22.49 -41.82
CA ALA A 6 -30.70 22.12 -40.51
C ALA A 6 -30.66 20.59 -40.30
N GLN A 7 -30.95 19.80 -41.34
CA GLN A 7 -30.85 18.34 -41.29
C GLN A 7 -29.40 17.89 -41.05
N SER A 8 -28.43 18.45 -41.78
CA SER A 8 -27.01 18.12 -41.60
C SER A 8 -26.50 18.46 -40.20
N SER A 9 -26.92 19.59 -39.63
CA SER A 9 -26.58 19.92 -38.23
C SER A 9 -27.22 18.94 -37.23
N ALA A 10 -28.47 18.52 -37.47
CA ALA A 10 -29.15 17.57 -36.59
C ALA A 10 -28.47 16.18 -36.61
N GLU A 11 -28.07 15.69 -37.78
CA GLU A 11 -27.32 14.44 -37.93
C GLU A 11 -25.95 14.52 -37.22
N PHE A 12 -25.25 15.64 -37.36
CA PHE A 12 -24.00 15.87 -36.63
C PHE A 12 -24.21 15.84 -35.11
N PHE A 13 -25.22 16.53 -34.59
CA PHE A 13 -25.53 16.51 -33.15
C PHE A 13 -25.91 15.13 -32.66
N MET A 14 -26.65 14.35 -33.46
CA MET A 14 -27.00 12.97 -33.10
C MET A 14 -25.75 12.09 -32.99
N LEU A 15 -24.83 12.18 -33.96
CA LEU A 15 -23.57 11.43 -33.94
C LEU A 15 -22.66 11.84 -32.78
N VAL A 16 -22.54 13.15 -32.54
CA VAL A 16 -21.77 13.69 -31.41
C VAL A 16 -22.38 13.25 -30.07
N GLY A 17 -23.71 13.27 -29.94
CA GLY A 17 -24.41 12.78 -28.75
C GLY A 17 -24.13 11.30 -28.49
N LEU A 18 -24.20 10.47 -29.53
CA LEU A 18 -23.87 9.05 -29.43
C LEU A 18 -22.40 8.82 -29.04
N ALA A 19 -21.48 9.60 -29.59
CA ALA A 19 -20.07 9.56 -29.21
C ALA A 19 -19.87 9.91 -27.73
N PHE A 20 -20.52 10.96 -27.21
CA PHE A 20 -20.44 11.31 -25.79
C PHE A 20 -21.00 10.21 -24.88
N ILE A 21 -22.12 9.59 -25.26
CA ILE A 21 -22.67 8.45 -24.51
C ILE A 21 -21.66 7.30 -24.45
N SER A 22 -21.00 6.98 -25.57
CA SER A 22 -19.97 5.94 -25.60
C SER A 22 -18.79 6.24 -24.68
N VAL A 23 -18.35 7.50 -24.61
CA VAL A 23 -17.27 7.93 -23.71
C VAL A 23 -17.70 7.82 -22.25
N ILE A 24 -18.94 8.21 -21.92
CA ILE A 24 -19.47 8.10 -20.56
C ILE A 24 -19.49 6.63 -20.11
N PHE A 25 -19.97 5.73 -20.95
CA PHE A 25 -19.97 4.30 -20.64
C PHE A 25 -18.56 3.75 -20.46
N PHE A 26 -17.62 4.13 -21.33
CA PHE A 26 -16.23 3.72 -21.21
C PHE A 26 -15.61 4.19 -19.89
N VAL A 27 -15.76 5.47 -19.54
CA VAL A 27 -15.22 6.03 -18.28
C VAL A 27 -15.84 5.34 -17.07
N ALA A 28 -17.16 5.08 -17.09
CA ALA A 28 -17.85 4.40 -16.00
C ALA A 28 -17.33 2.96 -15.81
N ALA A 29 -17.09 2.23 -16.91
CA ALA A 29 -16.52 0.89 -16.85
C ALA A 29 -15.09 0.91 -16.28
N SER A 30 -14.23 1.80 -16.78
CA SER A 30 -12.83 1.91 -16.34
C SER A 30 -12.68 2.38 -14.88
N ALA A 31 -13.66 3.11 -14.34
CA ALA A 31 -13.61 3.60 -12.97
C ALA A 31 -13.59 2.46 -11.93
N ASN A 32 -14.28 1.35 -12.22
CA ASN A 32 -14.31 0.19 -11.33
C ASN A 32 -12.97 -0.54 -11.30
N GLU A 33 -12.38 -0.80 -12.47
CA GLU A 33 -11.06 -1.43 -12.58
C GLU A 33 -9.98 -0.58 -11.90
N ALA A 34 -10.02 0.75 -12.09
CA ALA A 34 -9.08 1.66 -11.45
C ALA A 34 -9.19 1.62 -9.91
N LYS A 35 -10.38 1.38 -9.36
CA LYS A 35 -10.59 1.26 -7.90
C LYS A 35 -10.02 -0.05 -7.37
N GLU A 36 -10.26 -1.16 -8.07
CA GLU A 36 -9.74 -2.48 -7.71
C GLU A 36 -8.20 -2.50 -7.75
N PHE A 37 -7.62 -1.98 -8.83
CA PHE A 37 -6.17 -1.85 -8.98
C PHE A 37 -5.53 -1.04 -7.83
N ARG A 38 -6.20 0.02 -7.36
CA ARG A 38 -5.72 0.81 -6.22
C ARG A 38 -5.75 0.01 -4.91
N ALA A 39 -6.80 -0.79 -4.68
CA ALA A 39 -6.91 -1.62 -3.48
C ALA A 39 -5.86 -2.74 -3.48
N GLU A 40 -5.62 -3.35 -4.63
CA GLU A 40 -4.59 -4.37 -4.80
C GLU A 40 -3.20 -3.78 -4.57
N LYS A 41 -2.92 -2.60 -5.13
CA LYS A 41 -1.67 -1.87 -4.87
C LYS A 41 -1.49 -1.56 -3.37
N GLU A 42 -2.53 -1.09 -2.70
CA GLU A 42 -2.51 -0.82 -1.25
C GLU A 42 -2.15 -2.10 -0.46
N PHE A 43 -2.75 -3.23 -0.82
CA PHE A 43 -2.42 -4.53 -0.22
C PHE A 43 -0.96 -4.93 -0.41
N PHE A 44 -0.41 -4.79 -1.63
CA PHE A 44 1.00 -5.11 -1.89
C PHE A 44 1.94 -4.23 -1.08
N LEU A 45 1.67 -2.93 -0.97
CA LEU A 45 2.51 -2.01 -0.19
C LEU A 45 2.54 -2.37 1.30
N VAL A 46 1.37 -2.68 1.87
CA VAL A 46 1.23 -3.10 3.28
C VAL A 46 1.94 -4.43 3.51
N LYS A 47 1.73 -5.40 2.61
CA LYS A 47 2.38 -6.72 2.65
C LYS A 47 3.90 -6.61 2.56
N ASP A 48 4.43 -5.84 1.62
CA ASP A 48 5.87 -5.66 1.44
C ASP A 48 6.51 -5.02 2.67
N MET A 49 5.84 -4.06 3.30
CA MET A 49 6.30 -3.47 4.55
C MET A 49 6.34 -4.50 5.69
N ALA A 50 5.29 -5.29 5.87
CA ALA A 50 5.25 -6.34 6.89
C ALA A 50 6.33 -7.41 6.67
N LEU A 51 6.52 -7.87 5.43
CA LEU A 51 7.55 -8.85 5.08
C LEU A 51 8.96 -8.29 5.24
N LYS A 52 9.16 -7.01 4.93
CA LYS A 52 10.44 -6.33 5.19
C LYS A 52 10.77 -6.33 6.68
N LEU A 53 9.81 -5.94 7.53
CA LEU A 53 10.01 -5.95 8.99
C LEU A 53 10.24 -7.35 9.53
N GLN A 54 9.46 -8.34 9.09
CA GLN A 54 9.66 -9.74 9.44
C GLN A 54 11.08 -10.21 9.07
N LYS A 55 11.55 -9.86 7.87
CA LYS A 55 12.90 -10.22 7.43
C LYS A 55 13.97 -9.61 8.35
N GLU A 56 13.86 -8.33 8.70
CA GLU A 56 14.81 -7.67 9.61
C GLU A 56 14.84 -8.33 10.98
N ILE A 57 13.67 -8.66 11.54
CA ILE A 57 13.55 -9.35 12.83
C ILE A 57 14.12 -10.76 12.76
N ASN A 58 13.81 -11.51 11.69
CA ASN A 58 14.33 -12.85 11.51
C ASN A 58 15.85 -12.85 11.40
N ILE A 59 16.42 -11.92 10.62
CA ILE A 59 17.88 -11.76 10.55
C ILE A 59 18.42 -11.52 11.96
N ALA A 60 17.89 -10.54 12.69
CA ALA A 60 18.31 -10.24 14.06
C ALA A 60 18.16 -11.43 15.02
N ALA A 61 17.17 -12.31 14.81
CA ALA A 61 16.96 -13.48 15.66
C ALA A 61 17.96 -14.61 15.37
N TYR A 62 18.32 -14.83 14.10
CA TYR A 62 19.19 -15.95 13.68
C TYR A 62 20.68 -15.64 13.72
N VAL A 63 21.07 -14.37 13.69
CA VAL A 63 22.47 -13.95 13.83
C VAL A 63 22.98 -14.11 15.27
N GLU A 64 24.30 -14.08 15.41
CA GLU A 64 24.96 -14.13 16.72
C GLU A 64 24.68 -12.88 17.57
N ASN A 65 24.88 -13.03 18.87
CA ASN A 65 24.77 -11.91 19.81
C ASN A 65 25.74 -10.78 19.44
N GLY A 66 25.30 -9.53 19.62
CA GLY A 66 26.07 -8.34 19.21
C GLY A 66 25.69 -7.80 17.83
N TYR A 67 24.73 -8.40 17.14
CA TYR A 67 24.15 -7.79 15.94
C TYR A 67 23.45 -6.48 16.29
N GLU A 68 23.74 -5.44 15.52
CA GLU A 68 23.05 -4.15 15.56
C GLU A 68 22.83 -3.68 14.11
N ARG A 69 21.63 -3.18 13.83
CA ARG A 69 21.35 -2.51 12.56
C ARG A 69 20.42 -1.32 12.76
N LYS A 70 20.73 -0.24 12.05
CA LYS A 70 19.86 0.94 11.94
C LYS A 70 19.22 0.97 10.56
N PHE A 71 17.93 1.27 10.52
CA PHE A 71 17.19 1.43 9.27
C PHE A 71 16.04 2.40 9.44
N ASN A 72 15.62 2.99 8.32
CA ASN A 72 14.55 3.97 8.32
C ASN A 72 13.26 3.37 7.77
N LEU A 73 12.17 3.59 8.49
CA LEU A 73 10.81 3.34 8.03
C LEU A 73 10.23 4.65 7.49
N PRO A 74 9.60 4.63 6.30
CA PRO A 74 9.06 5.85 5.72
C PRO A 74 7.86 6.36 6.54
N SER A 75 7.57 7.66 6.49
CA SER A 75 6.37 8.21 7.13
C SER A 75 5.08 7.72 6.47
N LYS A 76 5.13 7.47 5.15
CA LYS A 76 4.07 6.93 4.30
C LYS A 76 4.62 5.92 3.29
N LEU A 77 3.86 4.89 2.94
CA LEU A 77 4.24 3.93 1.89
C LEU A 77 4.10 4.63 0.53
N GLU A 78 5.16 4.56 -0.29
CA GLU A 78 5.32 5.32 -1.54
C GLU A 78 5.02 6.84 -1.41
N GLY A 79 5.19 7.41 -0.22
CA GLY A 79 4.95 8.83 0.02
C GLY A 79 3.47 9.26 0.09
N ILE A 80 2.53 8.35 -0.18
CA ILE A 80 1.09 8.68 -0.26
C ILE A 80 0.24 7.96 0.77
N LEU A 81 0.58 6.71 1.10
CA LEU A 81 -0.29 5.83 1.88
C LEU A 81 0.09 5.86 3.36
N ASP A 82 -0.86 6.28 4.20
CA ASP A 82 -0.71 6.22 5.65
C ASP A 82 -0.85 4.77 6.15
N TYR A 83 0.01 4.42 7.10
CA TYR A 83 0.03 3.10 7.71
C TYR A 83 0.38 3.19 9.20
N SER A 84 0.02 2.14 9.95
CA SER A 84 0.43 1.89 11.32
C SER A 84 1.04 0.50 11.45
N ILE A 85 1.89 0.33 12.46
CA ILE A 85 2.51 -0.95 12.80
C ILE A 85 2.04 -1.30 14.20
N VAL A 86 1.49 -2.49 14.36
CA VAL A 86 1.09 -3.05 15.65
C VAL A 86 1.92 -4.30 15.89
N LEU A 87 2.55 -4.34 17.06
CA LEU A 87 3.34 -5.49 17.49
C LEU A 87 2.52 -6.32 18.47
N GLY A 88 2.37 -7.61 18.17
CA GLY A 88 1.88 -8.63 19.09
C GLY A 88 3.02 -9.49 19.63
N ASN A 89 2.70 -10.47 20.49
CA ASN A 89 3.71 -11.31 21.15
C ASN A 89 4.61 -12.11 20.19
N SER A 90 4.06 -12.51 19.04
CA SER A 90 4.74 -13.31 18.00
C SER A 90 4.26 -12.94 16.59
N THR A 91 3.67 -11.76 16.44
CA THR A 91 3.12 -11.28 15.17
C THR A 91 3.42 -9.81 15.02
N ILE A 92 3.67 -9.39 13.79
CA ILE A 92 3.67 -7.98 13.41
C ILE A 92 2.58 -7.76 12.37
N THR A 93 1.78 -6.73 12.63
CA THR A 93 0.64 -6.36 11.81
C THR A 93 0.88 -4.96 11.26
N VAL A 94 0.81 -4.82 9.94
CA VAL A 94 0.86 -3.53 9.27
C VAL A 94 -0.54 -3.22 8.75
N ASN A 95 -1.05 -2.05 9.11
CA ASN A 95 -2.41 -1.63 8.78
C ASN A 95 -2.38 -0.35 7.96
N SER A 96 -3.26 -0.25 6.97
CA SER A 96 -3.63 0.97 6.28
C SER A 96 -5.10 1.31 6.56
N SER A 97 -5.64 2.30 5.85
CA SER A 97 -7.06 2.68 5.97
C SER A 97 -8.05 1.59 5.52
N LYS A 98 -7.63 0.65 4.68
CA LYS A 98 -8.51 -0.36 4.06
C LYS A 98 -8.00 -1.79 4.17
N VAL A 99 -6.72 -1.96 4.46
CA VAL A 99 -6.05 -3.27 4.39
C VAL A 99 -5.22 -3.49 5.64
N GLU A 100 -5.21 -4.73 6.11
CA GLU A 100 -4.28 -5.20 7.13
C GLU A 100 -3.52 -6.42 6.62
N PHE A 101 -2.27 -6.55 7.05
CA PHE A 101 -1.48 -7.74 6.78
C PHE A 101 -0.64 -8.09 8.01
N SER A 102 -0.75 -9.34 8.44
CA SER A 102 -0.09 -9.86 9.63
C SER A 102 0.86 -10.98 9.27
N VAL A 103 2.04 -10.99 9.88
CA VAL A 103 3.05 -12.02 9.70
C VAL A 103 3.61 -12.46 11.04
N ALA A 104 3.94 -13.75 11.15
CA ALA A 104 4.55 -14.32 12.34
C ALA A 104 6.01 -13.89 12.47
N ILE A 105 6.44 -13.57 13.70
CA ILE A 105 7.80 -13.18 14.03
C ILE A 105 8.24 -13.87 15.34
N PRO A 106 9.56 -14.09 15.52
CA PRO A 106 10.12 -14.40 16.83
C PRO A 106 9.73 -13.35 17.88
N HIS A 107 9.79 -13.74 19.14
CA HIS A 107 9.54 -12.82 20.23
C HIS A 107 10.58 -11.70 20.24
N ILE A 108 10.11 -10.45 20.28
CA ILE A 108 10.96 -9.25 20.38
C ILE A 108 10.43 -8.33 21.48
N THR A 109 11.30 -7.48 22.01
CA THR A 109 10.92 -6.45 22.98
C THR A 109 11.12 -5.06 22.37
N GLY A 110 10.12 -4.19 22.53
CA GLY A 110 10.15 -2.82 22.01
C GLY A 110 9.10 -2.59 20.92
N ASN A 111 9.20 -1.49 20.19
CA ASN A 111 8.23 -1.10 19.17
C ASN A 111 8.90 -0.38 18.00
N PHE A 112 8.38 -0.59 16.79
CA PHE A 112 8.78 0.18 15.62
C PHE A 112 8.12 1.55 15.61
N THR A 113 8.88 2.55 15.17
CA THR A 113 8.40 3.91 14.96
C THR A 113 8.59 4.30 13.50
N LYS A 114 7.85 5.30 13.03
CA LYS A 114 8.14 5.90 11.72
C LYS A 114 9.47 6.67 11.83
N GLY A 115 10.30 6.61 10.80
CA GLY A 115 11.63 7.20 10.80
C GLY A 115 12.72 6.21 11.22
N SER A 116 13.69 6.69 12.00
CA SER A 116 14.86 5.90 12.37
C SER A 116 14.52 4.83 13.40
N ASN A 117 14.90 3.59 13.10
CA ASN A 117 14.76 2.45 13.99
C ASN A 117 16.11 1.76 14.18
N ARG A 118 16.33 1.23 15.38
CA ARG A 118 17.47 0.37 15.74
C ARG A 118 16.95 -0.99 16.15
N ILE A 119 17.53 -2.04 15.57
CA ILE A 119 17.32 -3.43 16.00
C ILE A 119 18.64 -4.00 16.49
N GLU A 120 18.63 -4.69 17.63
CA GLU A 120 19.82 -5.27 18.23
C GLU A 120 19.54 -6.61 18.91
N LYS A 121 20.56 -7.48 18.94
CA LYS A 121 20.50 -8.78 19.63
C LYS A 121 21.43 -8.78 20.82
N ILE A 122 20.86 -8.85 22.03
CA ILE A 122 21.59 -8.87 23.30
C ILE A 122 21.14 -10.10 24.09
N SER A 123 22.09 -10.90 24.57
CA SER A 123 21.80 -12.08 25.42
C SER A 123 20.75 -13.03 24.83
N ASN A 124 20.83 -13.26 23.52
CA ASN A 124 19.91 -14.09 22.74
C ASN A 124 18.45 -13.59 22.66
N GLN A 125 18.22 -12.31 22.97
CA GLN A 125 16.94 -11.63 22.81
C GLN A 125 17.07 -10.47 21.82
N VAL A 126 16.01 -10.22 21.04
CA VAL A 126 15.97 -9.15 20.04
C VAL A 126 15.21 -7.95 20.61
N TYR A 127 15.86 -6.79 20.55
CA TYR A 127 15.33 -5.50 21.01
C TYR A 127 15.15 -4.54 19.84
N VAL A 128 14.09 -3.74 19.90
CA VAL A 128 13.79 -2.70 18.91
C VAL A 128 13.59 -1.37 19.63
N ASN A 129 14.40 -0.37 19.26
CA ASN A 129 14.35 1.00 19.80
C ASN A 129 14.40 1.09 21.33
N GLN A 130 15.25 0.27 21.97
CA GLN A 130 15.56 0.43 23.40
C GLN A 130 16.81 1.28 23.62
#